data_AF-A0A425WI71-F1
#
_entry.id   AF-A0A425WI71-F1
#
_cell.length_a   1.000
_cell.length_b   1.000
_cell.length_c   1.000
_cell.angle_alpha   90.00
_cell.angle_beta   90.00
_cell.angle_gamma   90.00
#
_symmetry.space_group_name_H-M   'P 1'
#
loop_
_entity.id
_entity.type
_entity.pdbx_description
1 polymer ?
#
loop_
_entity_poly.entity_id
_entity_poly.type
_entity_poly.pdbx_seq_one_letter_code
_entity_poly.pdbx_strand_id
1 'polypeptide(L)' 'CRFPHEMGILFGYPLEDVEGFCGGRVPTCRGAWLAYGDEKAARRRFEEVHAAEEVCRTRFRNGATLAELVA' A
#
# COMPACT_ATOMS: atom_id res chain seq x y z
N CYS A 1 -3.42 15.34 -14.54
CA CYS A 1 -2.25 15.20 -13.65
C CYS A 1 -0.96 15.22 -14.47
N ARG A 2 0.06 15.97 -14.04
CA ARG A 2 1.42 15.98 -14.65
C ARG A 2 2.42 15.37 -13.66
N PHE A 3 2.02 14.28 -13.02
CA PHE A 3 2.84 13.49 -12.10
C PHE A 3 3.02 12.11 -12.75
N PRO A 4 4.18 11.45 -12.63
CA PRO A 4 4.38 10.14 -13.24
C PRO A 4 3.52 9.10 -12.52
N HIS A 5 2.32 8.86 -13.05
CA HIS A 5 1.43 7.77 -12.63
C HIS A 5 2.12 6.40 -12.63
N GLU A 6 3.17 6.25 -13.44
CA GLU A 6 4.08 5.12 -13.49
C GLU A 6 4.73 4.82 -12.13
N MET A 7 4.95 5.84 -11.28
CA MET A 7 5.49 5.62 -9.92
C MET A 7 4.53 4.81 -9.05
N GLY A 8 3.22 4.99 -9.22
CA GLY A 8 2.23 4.18 -8.51
C GLY A 8 2.37 2.71 -8.88
N ILE A 9 2.52 2.43 -10.16
CA ILE A 9 2.72 1.06 -10.68
C ILE A 9 4.07 0.50 -10.21
N LEU A 10 5.14 1.31 -10.26
CA LEU A 10 6.48 0.92 -9.81
C LEU A 10 6.51 0.55 -8.32
N PHE A 11 5.74 1.25 -7.48
CA PHE A 11 5.60 0.94 -6.06
C PHE A 11 4.65 -0.24 -5.78
N GLY A 12 4.07 -0.84 -6.82
CA GLY A 12 3.18 -2.00 -6.70
C GLY A 12 1.75 -1.63 -6.31
N TYR A 13 1.34 -0.37 -6.45
CA TYR A 13 -0.08 -0.02 -6.28
C TYR A 13 -0.93 -0.68 -7.37
N PRO A 14 -2.15 -1.11 -7.03
CA PRO A 14 -3.09 -1.62 -8.01
C PRO A 14 -3.36 -0.60 -9.13
N LEU A 15 -3.41 -1.05 -10.39
CA LEU A 15 -3.64 -0.16 -11.53
C LEU A 15 -4.93 0.66 -11.37
N GLU A 16 -6.01 0.03 -10.89
CA GLU A 16 -7.29 0.67 -10.60
C GLU A 16 -7.18 1.86 -9.61
N ASP A 17 -6.25 1.77 -8.65
CA ASP A 17 -6.03 2.82 -7.67
C ASP A 17 -5.22 3.97 -8.27
N VAL A 18 -4.23 3.66 -9.11
CA VAL A 18 -3.44 4.65 -9.85
C VAL A 18 -4.32 5.43 -10.82
N GLU A 19 -5.15 4.74 -11.60
CA GLU A 19 -6.11 5.35 -12.52
C GLU A 19 -7.13 6.19 -11.77
N GLY A 20 -7.63 5.71 -10.63
CA GLY A 20 -8.63 6.41 -9.85
C GLY A 20 -8.12 7.69 -9.22
N PHE A 21 -6.91 7.64 -8.69
CA PHE A 21 -6.20 8.82 -8.22
C PHE A 21 -5.96 9.82 -9.36
N CYS A 22 -5.45 9.36 -10.51
CA CYS A 22 -5.13 10.24 -11.64
C CYS A 22 -6.37 10.86 -12.30
N GLY A 23 -7.49 10.14 -12.29
CA GLY A 23 -8.78 10.61 -12.78
C GLY A 23 -9.55 11.48 -11.80
N GLY A 24 -9.05 11.71 -10.58
CA GLY A 24 -9.74 12.50 -9.55
C GLY A 24 -11.05 11.86 -9.11
N ARG A 25 -11.15 10.52 -9.13
CA ARG A 25 -12.35 9.79 -8.69
C ARG A 25 -12.55 9.93 -7.18
N VAL A 26 -13.76 9.62 -6.71
CA VAL A 26 -14.00 9.44 -5.27
C VAL A 26 -13.47 8.06 -4.87
N PRO A 27 -12.64 7.94 -3.82
CA PRO A 27 -12.13 6.66 -3.36
C PRO A 27 -13.26 5.80 -2.77
N THR A 28 -13.18 4.50 -2.99
CA THR A 28 -14.12 3.49 -2.45
C THR A 28 -13.71 3.03 -1.07
N CYS A 29 -12.41 3.06 -0.76
CA CYS A 29 -11.87 2.67 0.53
C CYS A 29 -10.67 3.53 0.93
N ARG A 30 -10.46 3.68 2.24
CA ARG A 30 -9.34 4.41 2.81
C ARG A 30 -8.65 3.56 3.88
N GLY A 31 -7.34 3.38 3.72
CA GLY A 31 -6.47 2.65 4.65
C GLY A 31 -5.03 3.11 4.52
N ALA A 32 -4.10 2.17 4.31
CA ALA A 32 -2.69 2.47 4.07
C ALA A 32 -2.49 3.39 2.83
N TRP A 33 -3.41 3.34 1.87
CA TRP A 33 -3.57 4.33 0.81
C TRP A 33 -5.06 4.55 0.48
N LEU A 34 -5.35 5.42 -0.49
CA LEU A 34 -6.69 5.59 -1.04
C LEU A 34 -6.92 4.55 -2.14
N ALA A 35 -7.91 3.67 -1.97
CA ALA A 35 -8.28 2.71 -2.97
C ALA A 35 -9.54 3.15 -3.74
N TYR A 36 -9.61 2.75 -4.99
CA TYR A 36 -10.62 3.16 -5.96
C TYR A 36 -11.32 1.95 -6.62
N GLY A 37 -10.83 0.74 -6.39
CA GLY A 37 -11.42 -0.53 -6.83
C GLY A 37 -12.41 -1.14 -5.83
N ASP A 38 -12.43 -2.47 -5.72
CA ASP A 38 -13.29 -3.21 -4.80
C ASP A 38 -12.89 -2.97 -3.33
N GLU A 39 -13.84 -2.54 -2.50
CA GLU A 39 -13.59 -2.19 -1.10
C GLU A 39 -13.08 -3.40 -0.29
N LYS A 40 -13.63 -4.60 -0.51
CA LYS A 40 -13.24 -5.79 0.27
C LYS A 40 -11.83 -6.24 -0.09
N ALA A 41 -11.49 -6.23 -1.37
CA ALA A 41 -10.14 -6.53 -1.85
C ALA A 41 -9.13 -5.48 -1.35
N ALA A 42 -9.49 -4.20 -1.32
CA ALA A 42 -8.66 -3.14 -0.73
C ALA A 42 -8.41 -3.37 0.77
N ARG A 43 -9.48 -3.64 1.54
CA ARG A 43 -9.36 -3.94 2.99
C ARG A 43 -8.46 -5.13 3.26
N ARG A 44 -8.64 -6.22 2.52
CA ARG A 44 -7.78 -7.41 2.64
C ARG A 44 -6.31 -7.08 2.37
N ARG A 45 -6.01 -6.31 1.32
CA ARG A 45 -4.64 -5.85 1.03
C ARG A 45 -4.07 -4.99 2.18
N PHE A 46 -4.88 -4.12 2.77
CA PHE A 46 -4.46 -3.31 3.92
C PHE A 46 -4.14 -4.18 5.15
N GLU A 47 -4.94 -5.21 5.41
CA GLU A 47 -4.71 -6.16 6.50
C GLU A 47 -3.42 -6.95 6.28
N GLU A 48 -3.16 -7.41 5.05
CA GLU A 48 -1.92 -8.11 4.69
C GLU A 48 -0.68 -7.22 4.91
N VAL A 49 -0.74 -5.95 4.48
CA VAL A 49 0.33 -4.97 4.72
C VAL A 49 0.52 -4.70 6.21
N HIS A 50 -0.56 -4.50 6.96
CA HIS A 50 -0.49 -4.27 8.41
C HIS A 50 0.10 -5.46 9.15
N ALA A 51 -0.26 -6.69 8.78
CA ALA A 51 0.29 -7.90 9.36
C ALA A 51 1.81 -8.01 9.11
N ALA A 52 2.25 -7.75 7.87
CA ALA A 52 3.67 -7.73 7.54
C ALA A 52 4.43 -6.64 8.31
N GLU A 53 3.84 -5.45 8.44
CA GLU A 53 4.39 -4.34 9.22
C GLU A 53 4.57 -4.73 10.69
N GLU A 54 3.59 -5.39 11.31
CA GLU A 54 3.69 -5.79 12.73
C GLU A 54 4.76 -6.86 12.95
N VAL A 55 4.96 -7.78 12.01
CA VAL A 55 6.08 -8.73 12.04
C VAL A 55 7.41 -7.97 12.01
N CYS A 56 7.60 -7.04 11.07
CA CYS A 56 8.80 -6.22 10.98
C CYS A 56 9.03 -5.40 12.26
N ARG A 57 7.98 -4.75 12.78
CA ARG A 57 8.02 -3.99 14.04
C ARG A 57 8.41 -4.86 15.22
N THR A 58 7.87 -6.06 15.32
CA THR A 58 8.18 -7.00 16.40
C THR A 58 9.65 -7.44 16.34
N ARG A 59 10.15 -7.81 15.16
CA ARG A 59 11.56 -8.17 14.98
C ARG A 59 12.49 -7.01 15.30
N PHE A 60 12.15 -5.80 14.85
CA PHE A 60 12.91 -4.59 15.16
C PHE A 60 12.97 -4.30 16.67
N ARG A 61 11.83 -4.36 17.36
CA ARG A 61 11.75 -4.20 18.83
C ARG A 61 12.59 -5.25 19.57
N ASN A 62 12.75 -6.43 19.00
CA ASN A 62 13.58 -7.51 19.53
C ASN A 62 15.07 -7.40 19.14
N GLY A 63 15.50 -6.27 18.56
CA GLY A 63 16.91 -5.97 18.30
C GLY A 63 17.38 -6.27 16.88
N ALA A 64 16.51 -6.69 15.96
CA ALA A 64 16.88 -6.83 14.55
C ALA A 64 17.21 -5.46 13.94
N THR A 65 18.26 -5.40 13.13
CA THR A 65 18.67 -4.23 12.36
C THR A 65 17.79 -4.06 11.12
N LEU A 66 17.74 -2.84 10.55
CA LEU A 66 17.01 -2.61 9.30
C LEU A 66 17.49 -3.49 8.15
N ALA A 67 18.80 -3.77 8.07
CA ALA A 67 19.36 -4.66 7.05
C ALA A 67 18.81 -6.08 7.16
N GLU A 68 18.59 -6.59 8.37
CA GLU A 68 18.00 -7.92 8.62
C GLU A 68 16.49 -7.98 8.38
N LEU A 69 15.80 -6.83 8.36
CA LEU A 69 14.37 -6.76 8.04
C LEU A 69 14.09 -6.76 6.54
N VAL A 70 15.05 -6.30 5.73
CA VAL A 70 14.91 -6.18 4.27
C VAL A 70 15.63 -7.30 3.50
N ALA A 71 16.38 -8.15 4.20
CA ALA A 71 17.03 -9.34 3.66
C ALA A 71 16.07 -10.53 3.59
#